data_AF-A0ABD6Y3G6-F1
#
_entry.id   AF-A0ABD6Y3G6-F1
#
_cell.length_a   1.000
_cell.length_b   1.000
_cell.length_c   1.000
_cell.angle_alpha   90.00
_cell.angle_beta   90.00
_cell.angle_gamma   90.00
#
_symmetry.space_group_name_H-M   'P 1'
#
loop_
_entity.id
_entity.type
_entity.pdbx_description
1 polymer ?
#
loop_
_entity_poly.entity_id
_entity_poly.type
_entity_poly.pdbx_seq_one_letter_code
_entity_poly.pdbx_strand_id
1 'polypeptide(L)' 'MAFDQNNPEHPDVKYLMDDALETAKKLQPHFWKVMMGEEKPRRCGKCAYCRYTNNSPEFILPTQIEV' A
#
# COMPACT_ATOMS: atom_id res chain seq x y z
N MET A 1 19.28 -4.90 25.03
CA MET A 1 19.06 -3.52 24.57
C MET A 1 17.68 -3.48 23.94
N ALA A 2 16.79 -2.61 24.41
CA ALA A 2 15.46 -2.45 23.85
C ALA A 2 15.55 -1.49 22.64
N PHE A 3 14.94 -1.88 21.52
CA PHE A 3 14.86 -1.03 20.33
C PHE A 3 13.97 0.18 20.64
N ASP A 4 14.56 1.37 20.77
CA ASP A 4 13.82 2.61 20.96
C ASP A 4 13.67 3.33 19.62
N GLN A 5 12.51 3.13 19.00
CA GLN A 5 12.13 3.75 17.72
C GLN A 5 12.02 5.29 17.77
N ASN A 6 12.07 5.90 18.97
CA ASN A 6 11.95 7.34 19.14
C ASN A 6 13.29 8.05 19.36
N ASN A 7 14.42 7.33 19.38
CA ASN A 7 15.75 7.95 19.43
C ASN A 7 16.33 8.08 18.00
N PRO A 8 16.26 9.28 17.38
CA PRO A 8 16.71 9.50 16.00
C PRO A 8 18.24 9.35 15.82
N GLU A 9 19.01 9.38 16.91
CA GLU A 9 20.47 9.19 16.89
C GLU A 9 20.88 7.71 17.02
N HIS A 10 19.93 6.80 17.26
CA HIS A 10 20.21 5.38 17.27
C HIS A 10 20.65 4.93 15.86
N PRO A 11 21.77 4.22 15.72
CA PRO A 11 22.35 3.88 14.40
C PRO A 11 21.36 3.10 13.52
N ASP A 12 20.56 2.22 14.12
CA ASP A 12 19.52 1.47 13.40
C ASP A 12 18.39 2.39 12.89
N VAL A 13 18.03 3.43 13.64
CA VAL A 13 16.98 4.38 13.23
C VAL A 13 17.47 5.23 12.07
N LYS A 14 18.71 5.74 12.12
CA LYS A 14 19.30 6.49 11.01
C LYS A 14 19.36 5.67 9.72
N TYR A 15 19.80 4.42 9.81
CA TYR A 15 19.83 3.50 8.66
C TYR A 15 18.43 3.23 8.08
N LEU A 16 17.43 2.98 8.93
CA LEU A 16 16.05 2.77 8.51
C LEU A 16 15.44 4.02 7.86
N MET A 17 15.80 5.22 8.34
CA MET A 17 15.33 6.48 7.76
C MET A 17 15.93 6.74 6.38
N ASP A 18 17.23 6.44 6.19
CA ASP A 18 17.90 6.59 4.90
C ASP A 18 17.29 5.63 3.84
N ASP A 19 17.04 4.36 4.21
CA ASP A 19 16.40 3.39 3.30
C ASP A 19 14.94 3.76 2.97
N ALA A 20 14.19 4.25 3.96
CA ALA A 20 12.84 4.75 3.74
C ALA A 20 12.83 5.98 2.80
N LEU A 21 13.81 6.87 2.93
CA LEU A 21 13.94 8.05 2.08
C LEU A 21 14.29 7.67 0.64
N GLU A 22 15.22 6.73 0.44
CA GLU A 22 15.56 6.22 -0.90
C GLU A 22 14.39 5.49 -1.55
N THR A 23 13.62 4.72 -0.77
CA THR A 23 12.40 4.07 -1.24
C THR A 23 11.35 5.10 -1.66
N ALA A 24 11.14 6.16 -0.87
CA ALA A 24 10.21 7.23 -1.20
C ALA A 24 10.61 7.94 -2.51
N LYS A 25 11.89 8.28 -2.69
CA LYS A 25 12.40 8.89 -3.93
C LYS A 25 12.15 8.01 -5.16
N LYS A 26 12.37 6.69 -5.05
CA LYS A 26 12.14 5.74 -6.14
C LYS A 26 10.66 5.61 -6.52
N LEU A 27 9.76 5.71 -5.54
CA LEU A 27 8.32 5.53 -5.75
C LEU A 27 7.58 6.82 -6.14
N GLN A 28 8.12 7.99 -5.80
CA GLN A 28 7.51 9.30 -6.12
C GLN A 28 7.06 9.44 -7.59
N PRO A 29 7.89 9.09 -8.60
CA PRO A 29 7.48 9.21 -10.00
C PRO A 29 6.28 8.34 -10.36
N HIS A 30 6.19 7.13 -9.79
CA HIS A 30 5.04 6.24 -10.01
C HIS A 30 3.77 6.84 -9.42
N PHE A 31 3.82 7.34 -8.18
CA PHE A 31 2.66 7.97 -7.55
C PHE A 31 2.17 9.19 -8.33
N TRP A 32 3.09 10.01 -8.86
CA TRP A 32 2.73 11.14 -9.71
C TRP A 32 1.95 10.71 -10.95
N LYS A 33 2.45 9.72 -11.70
CA LYS A 33 1.78 9.19 -12.91
C LYS A 33 0.39 8.64 -12.60
N VAL A 34 0.24 7.94 -11.48
CA VAL A 34 -1.06 7.43 -11.03
C VAL A 34 -2.03 8.55 -10.71
N MET A 35 -1.59 9.60 -10.00
CA MET A 35 -2.43 10.75 -9.66
C MET A 35 -2.85 11.57 -10.89
N MET A 36 -1.95 11.72 -11.87
CA MET A 36 -2.25 12.39 -13.15
C MET A 36 -3.11 11.54 -14.11
N GLY A 37 -3.38 10.27 -13.76
CA GLY A 37 -4.15 9.35 -14.59
C GLY A 37 -3.36 8.78 -15.78
N GLU A 38 -2.05 9.00 -15.84
CA GLU A 38 -1.16 8.46 -16.87
C GLU A 38 -0.93 6.95 -16.68
N GLU A 39 -0.99 6.46 -15.44
CA GLU A 39 -0.86 5.04 -15.08
C GLU A 39 -2.05 4.58 -14.23
N LYS A 40 -2.53 3.35 -14.44
CA LYS A 40 -3.59 2.77 -13.59
C LYS A 40 -3.03 2.37 -12.22
N PRO A 41 -3.70 2.69 -11.10
CA PRO A 41 -3.26 2.26 -9.78
C PRO A 41 -3.33 0.73 -9.65
N ARG A 42 -2.31 0.15 -9.01
CA ARG A 42 -2.35 -1.26 -8.60
C ARG A 42 -3.35 -1.43 -7.45
N ARG A 43 -4.32 -2.32 -7.62
CA ARG A 43 -5.31 -2.62 -6.58
C ARG A 43 -4.75 -3.70 -5.65
N CYS A 44 -4.83 -3.47 -4.34
CA CYS A 44 -4.40 -4.49 -3.37
C CYS A 44 -5.39 -5.67 -3.27
N GLY A 45 -6.65 -5.50 -3.67
CA GLY A 45 -7.71 -6.51 -3.60
C GLY A 45 -8.20 -6.86 -2.18
N LYS A 46 -7.50 -6.40 -1.14
CA LYS A 46 -7.71 -6.83 0.24
C LYS A 46 -8.33 -5.77 1.15
N CYS A 47 -8.18 -4.48 0.84
CA CYS A 47 -8.74 -3.39 1.65
C CYS A 47 -10.25 -3.21 1.44
N ALA A 48 -10.93 -2.57 2.39
CA ALA A 48 -12.38 -2.34 2.33
C ALA A 48 -12.82 -1.64 1.03
N TYR A 49 -12.05 -0.63 0.59
CA TYR A 49 -12.32 0.05 -0.68
C TYR A 49 -12.26 -0.90 -1.88
N CYS A 50 -11.22 -1.74 -1.97
CA CYS A 50 -11.13 -2.72 -3.04
C CYS A 50 -12.27 -3.74 -2.95
N ARG A 51 -12.61 -4.27 -1.76
CA ARG A 51 -13.73 -5.22 -1.59
C ARG A 51 -15.07 -4.63 -2.03
N TYR A 52 -15.37 -3.40 -1.63
CA TYR A 52 -16.62 -2.72 -1.96
C TYR A 52 -16.78 -2.48 -3.47
N THR A 53 -15.69 -2.19 -4.15
CA THR A 53 -15.69 -1.84 -5.59
C THR A 53 -15.28 -3.01 -6.48
N ASN A 54 -14.93 -4.17 -5.91
CA ASN A 54 -14.78 -5.43 -6.65
C ASN A 54 -16.17 -6.02 -6.86
N ASN A 55 -16.97 -5.34 -7.69
CA ASN A 55 -18.13 -5.97 -8.30
C ASN A 55 -17.61 -6.87 -9.43
N SER A 56 -16.94 -7.96 -9.07
CA SER A 56 -16.75 -9.05 -10.02
C SER A 56 -18.13 -9.65 -10.24
N PRO A 57 -18.70 -9.63 -11.46
CA PRO A 57 -19.97 -10.30 -11.73
C PRO A 57 -19.90 -11.81 -11.46
N GLU A 58 -18.69 -12.37 -11.27
CA GLU A 58 -18.47 -13.78 -10.93
C GLU A 58 -18.33 -14.05 -9.42
N PHE A 59 -18.21 -13.01 -8.57
CA PHE A 59 -18.15 -13.22 -7.12
C PHE A 59 -19.56 -13.33 -6.55
N ILE A 60 -20.10 -14.56 -6.59
CA ILE A 60 -21.37 -14.90 -5.94
C ILE A 60 -21.11 -15.01 -4.44
N LEU A 61 -21.72 -14.14 -3.63
CA LEU A 61 -21.70 -14.31 -2.17
C LEU A 61 -22.39 -15.64 -1.83
N PRO A 62 -21.94 -16.40 -0.81
CA PRO A 62 -22.61 -17.64 -0.42
C PRO A 62 -24.11 -17.47 -0.12
N THR A 63 -24.52 -16.27 0.29
CA THR A 63 -25.93 -15.89 0.53
C THR A 63 -26.76 -15.69 -0.73
N GLN A 64 -26.14 -15.70 -1.92
CA GLN A 64 -26.76 -15.53 -3.23
C GLN A 64 -26.84 -16.85 -4.01
N ILE A 65 -26.44 -17.97 -3.41
CA ILE A 65 -26.64 -19.32 -3.96
C ILE A 65 -28.04 -19.77 -3.55
N GLU A 66 -28.99 -19.78 -4.49
CA GLU A 66 -30.30 -20.40 -4.27
C GLU A 66 -30.13 -21.93 -4.20
N VAL A 67 -30.73 -22.56 -3.18
CA VAL A 67 -30.73 -24.02 -2.95
C VAL A 67 -32.09 -24.59 -3.33
#